data_AF-A0A9D1LDU8-F1
#
_entry.id   AF-A0A9D1LDU8-F1
#
_cell.length_a   1.000
_cell.length_b   1.000
_cell.length_c   1.000
_cell.angle_alpha   90.00
_cell.angle_beta   90.00
_cell.angle_gamma   90.00
#
_symmetry.space_group_name_H-M   'P 1'
#
loop_
_entity.id
_entity.type
_entity.pdbx_description
1 polymer ?
#
loop_
_entity_poly.entity_id
_entity_poly.type
_entity_poly.pdbx_seq_one_letter_code
_entity_poly.pdbx_strand_id
1 'polypeptide(L)'
;MTVYLLNIALLLFWGAVLLWIKPTRRKRLWFCIIAALQWILLSGLRAETVGADTVGYLRSFNEMKYTSLQRQLQLCWDYLVHGAEAKDPGYGLLVKLFQYVSDNYQAFLFFVAAVFIISMTVWIYRNSAMPCLSFIIYSILFYSFFSVTGHRQTLATA
;
A
#
# COMPACT_ATOMS: atom_id res chain seq x y z
N MET A 1 8.69 12.55 9.28
CA MET A 1 9.84 12.75 8.35
C MET A 1 11.08 11.96 8.77
N THR A 2 11.54 12.06 10.02
CA THR A 2 12.72 11.33 10.51
C THR A 2 12.64 9.81 10.32
N VAL A 3 11.48 9.20 10.60
CA VAL A 3 11.28 7.75 10.43
C VAL A 3 11.42 7.31 8.96
N TYR A 4 11.01 8.15 8.00
CA TYR A 4 11.15 7.88 6.57
C TYR A 4 12.61 7.91 6.13
N LEU A 5 13.37 8.91 6.58
CA LEU A 5 14.81 9.01 6.29
C LEU A 5 15.57 7.84 6.90
N LEU A 6 15.21 7.43 8.12
CA LEU A 6 15.79 6.26 8.78
C LEU A 6 15.51 4.98 7.98
N ASN A 7 14.28 4.82 7.46
CA ASN A 7 13.94 3.68 6.61
C ASN A 7 14.79 3.64 5.31
N ILE A 8 14.99 4.81 4.67
CA ILE A 8 15.85 4.91 3.48
C ILE A 8 17.31 4.55 3.81
N ALA A 9 17.82 5.03 4.94
CA ALA A 9 19.17 4.67 5.39
C ALA A 9 19.30 3.16 5.63
N LEU A 10 18.27 2.52 6.22
CA LEU A 10 18.24 1.07 6.39
C LEU A 10 18.19 0.32 5.06
N LEU A 11 17.44 0.80 4.06
CA LEU A 11 17.43 0.20 2.72
C LEU A 11 18.81 0.25 2.06
N LEU A 12 19.51 1.38 2.18
CA LEU A 12 20.88 1.53 1.68
C LEU A 12 21.84 0.58 2.40
N PHE A 13 21.71 0.46 3.72
CA PHE A 13 22.48 -0.49 4.51
C PHE A 13 22.28 -1.94 4.03
N TRP A 14 21.03 -2.39 3.88
CA TRP A 14 20.75 -3.74 3.38
C TRP A 14 21.20 -3.93 1.93
N GLY A 15 21.09 -2.88 1.11
CA GLY A 15 21.60 -2.87 -0.26
C GLY A 15 23.11 -3.09 -0.31
N ALA A 16 23.87 -2.41 0.55
CA ALA A 16 25.31 -2.60 0.66
C ALA A 16 25.66 -4.01 1.16
N VAL A 17 24.99 -4.50 2.20
CA VAL A 17 25.29 -5.84 2.77
C VAL A 17 24.97 -6.98 1.81
N LEU A 18 23.82 -6.92 1.13
CA LEU A 18 23.30 -8.06 0.34
C LEU A 18 23.65 -7.98 -1.15
N LEU A 19 23.79 -6.79 -1.72
CA LEU A 19 23.91 -6.61 -3.17
C LEU A 19 25.30 -6.18 -3.64
N TRP A 20 26.16 -5.66 -2.76
CA TRP A 20 27.47 -5.10 -3.15
C TRP A 20 28.47 -6.17 -3.62
N ILE A 21 28.57 -7.29 -2.91
CA ILE A 21 29.57 -8.34 -3.21
C ILE A 21 28.88 -9.54 -3.85
N LYS A 22 29.06 -9.68 -5.17
CA LYS A 22 28.58 -10.79 -6.02
C LYS A 22 27.14 -11.23 -5.65
N PRO A 23 26.12 -10.44 -6.02
CA PRO A 23 24.74 -10.72 -5.63
C PRO A 23 24.25 -12.04 -6.22
N THR A 24 23.92 -13.00 -5.34
CA THR A 24 23.26 -14.23 -5.75
C THR A 24 21.75 -14.01 -5.86
N ARG A 25 21.04 -14.87 -6.59
CA ARG A 25 19.56 -14.82 -6.67
C ARG A 25 18.90 -14.84 -5.29
N ARG A 26 19.44 -15.63 -4.35
CA ARG A 26 18.95 -15.69 -2.96
C ARG A 26 19.16 -14.38 -2.20
N LYS A 27 20.35 -13.78 -2.26
CA LYS A 27 20.62 -12.49 -1.60
C LYS A 27 19.72 -11.37 -2.14
N ARG A 28 19.49 -11.38 -3.45
CA ARG A 28 18.55 -10.46 -4.11
C ARG A 28 17.12 -10.65 -3.63
N LEU A 29 16.66 -11.89 -3.51
CA LEU A 29 15.33 -12.20 -2.98
C LEU A 29 15.18 -11.69 -1.53
N TRP A 30 16.16 -11.99 -0.67
CA TRP A 30 16.15 -11.53 0.72
C TRP A 30 16.14 -10.01 0.84
N PHE A 31 16.93 -9.31 0.03
CA PHE A 31 16.87 -7.84 -0.02
C PHE A 31 15.47 -7.34 -0.35
N CYS A 32 14.84 -7.89 -1.39
CA CYS A 32 13.47 -7.51 -1.78
C CYS A 32 12.45 -7.79 -0.67
N ILE A 33 12.55 -8.93 0.02
CA ILE A 33 11.66 -9.28 1.13
C ILE A 33 11.84 -8.32 2.30
N ILE A 34 13.08 -8.01 2.68
CA ILE A 34 13.38 -7.08 3.77
C ILE A 34 12.87 -5.68 3.43
N ALA A 35 13.13 -5.20 2.21
CA ALA A 35 12.67 -3.90 1.74
C ALA A 35 11.14 -3.81 1.72
N ALA A 36 10.45 -4.86 1.26
CA ALA A 36 9.00 -4.94 1.29
C ALA A 36 8.45 -4.89 2.70
N LEU A 37 9.01 -5.71 3.61
CA LEU A 37 8.58 -5.76 5.00
C LEU A 37 8.76 -4.40 5.69
N GLN A 38 9.89 -3.74 5.47
CA GLN A 38 10.15 -2.39 5.99
C GLN A 38 9.08 -1.39 5.55
N TRP A 39 8.73 -1.36 4.27
CA TRP A 39 7.70 -0.45 3.76
C TRP A 39 6.29 -0.81 4.22
N ILE A 40 5.96 -2.10 4.31
CA ILE A 40 4.66 -2.56 4.84
C ILE A 40 4.52 -2.17 6.31
N LEU A 41 5.55 -2.40 7.13
CA LEU A 41 5.53 -2.01 8.55
C LEU A 41 5.40 -0.49 8.70
N LEU A 42 6.19 0.28 7.96
CA LEU A 42 6.15 1.73 8.03
C LEU A 42 4.80 2.31 7.59
N SER A 43 4.22 1.76 6.53
CA SER A 43 2.90 2.18 6.03
C SER A 43 1.77 1.70 6.94
N GLY A 44 1.89 0.49 7.48
CA GLY A 44 0.86 -0.16 8.29
C GLY A 44 0.86 0.27 9.75
N LEU A 45 1.98 0.76 10.30
CA LEU A 45 2.10 1.27 11.70
C LEU A 45 1.93 2.80 11.80
N ARG A 46 1.73 3.50 10.68
CA ARG A 46 1.57 4.95 10.76
C ARG A 46 0.32 5.32 11.58
N ALA A 47 0.37 6.46 12.23
CA ALA A 47 -0.81 7.05 12.84
C ALA A 47 -1.79 7.56 11.77
N GLU A 48 -3.07 7.59 12.13
CA GLU A 48 -4.17 8.07 11.29
C GLU A 48 -4.05 9.57 10.95
N THR A 49 -3.24 10.31 11.72
CA THR A 49 -2.94 11.73 11.49
C THR A 49 -1.88 11.97 10.41
N VAL A 50 -1.26 10.91 9.90
CA VAL A 50 -0.21 11.00 8.88
C VAL A 50 -0.83 10.81 7.49
N GLY A 51 -0.86 11.90 6.71
CA GLY A 51 -1.45 11.96 5.37
C GLY A 51 -2.71 12.82 5.34
N ALA A 52 -2.86 13.61 4.27
CA ALA A 52 -3.97 14.55 4.12
C ALA A 52 -5.35 13.87 4.12
N ASP A 53 -5.45 12.69 3.51
CA ASP A 53 -6.72 11.99 3.31
C ASP A 53 -7.00 10.87 4.34
N THR A 54 -6.02 10.53 5.20
CA THR A 54 -6.08 9.37 6.10
C THR A 54 -7.25 9.44 7.08
N VAL A 55 -7.51 10.61 7.66
CA VAL A 55 -8.66 10.82 8.55
C VAL A 55 -9.99 10.65 7.81
N GLY A 56 -10.05 11.07 6.55
CA GLY A 56 -11.21 10.85 5.69
C GLY A 56 -11.46 9.36 5.45
N TYR A 57 -10.40 8.59 5.17
CA TYR A 57 -10.52 7.14 5.01
C TYR A 57 -10.94 6.42 6.28
N LEU A 58 -10.43 6.81 7.44
CA LEU A 58 -10.87 6.25 8.71
C LEU A 58 -12.37 6.49 8.91
N ARG A 59 -12.84 7.72 8.66
CA ARG A 59 -14.26 8.06 8.78
C ARG A 59 -15.10 7.20 7.84
N SER A 60 -14.73 7.15 6.55
CA SER A 60 -15.43 6.31 5.57
C SER A 60 -15.40 4.83 5.92
N PHE A 61 -14.27 4.32 6.46
CA PHE A 61 -14.17 2.94 6.92
C PHE A 61 -15.17 2.66 8.04
N ASN A 62 -15.26 3.54 9.04
CA ASN A 62 -16.21 3.38 10.14
C ASN A 62 -17.67 3.53 9.70
N GLU A 63 -17.99 4.47 8.82
CA GLU A 63 -19.33 4.63 8.24
C GLU A 63 -19.76 3.37 7.46
N MET A 64 -18.82 2.74 6.74
CA MET A 64 -19.09 1.56 5.93
C MET A 64 -19.55 0.34 6.74
N LYS A 65 -19.23 0.28 8.03
CA LYS A 65 -19.69 -0.76 8.96
C LYS A 65 -21.21 -0.85 8.99
N TYR A 66 -21.88 0.30 8.93
CA TYR A 66 -23.34 0.41 9.00
C TYR A 66 -24.05 0.24 7.64
N THR A 67 -23.30 0.12 6.54
CA THR A 67 -23.87 -0.10 5.21
C THR A 67 -23.95 -1.60 4.88
N SER A 68 -24.92 -2.02 4.06
CA SER A 68 -25.02 -3.42 3.60
C SER A 68 -24.16 -3.67 2.35
N LEU A 69 -23.68 -4.90 2.18
CA LEU A 69 -22.95 -5.30 0.96
C LEU A 69 -23.80 -5.12 -0.30
N GLN A 70 -25.09 -5.43 -0.21
CA GLN A 70 -26.05 -5.25 -1.31
C GLN A 70 -26.11 -3.79 -1.76
N ARG A 71 -26.09 -2.85 -0.81
CA ARG A 71 -26.06 -1.41 -1.12
C ARG A 71 -24.78 -1.02 -1.85
N GLN A 72 -23.63 -1.56 -1.45
CA GLN A 72 -22.34 -1.28 -2.12
C GLN A 72 -22.30 -1.88 -3.53
N LEU A 73 -22.81 -3.10 -3.72
CA LEU A 73 -22.94 -3.72 -5.03
C LEU A 73 -23.86 -2.91 -5.96
N GLN A 74 -24.97 -2.40 -5.43
CA GLN A 74 -25.88 -1.55 -6.18
C GLN A 74 -25.21 -0.23 -6.60
N LEU A 75 -24.45 0.41 -5.71
CA LEU A 75 -23.69 1.62 -6.04
C LEU A 75 -22.63 1.36 -7.14
N CYS A 76 -21.96 0.21 -7.12
CA CYS A 76 -21.08 -0.20 -8.22
C CYS A 76 -21.84 -0.38 -9.53
N TRP A 77 -23.00 -1.03 -9.48
CA TRP A 77 -23.84 -1.27 -10.66
C TRP A 77 -24.37 0.03 -11.25
N ASP A 78 -24.90 0.92 -10.42
CA ASP A 78 -25.43 2.22 -10.81
C ASP A 78 -24.34 3.11 -11.44
N TYR A 79 -23.11 3.04 -10.93
CA TYR A 79 -21.97 3.71 -11.54
C TYR A 79 -21.63 3.15 -12.93
N LEU A 80 -21.50 1.82 -13.04
CA LEU A 80 -21.07 1.16 -14.28
C LEU A 80 -22.13 1.22 -15.40
N VAL A 81 -23.41 1.15 -15.04
CA VAL A 81 -24.51 1.01 -16.00
C VAL A 81 -25.26 2.31 -16.21
N HIS A 82 -25.47 3.10 -15.15
CA HIS A 82 -26.25 4.33 -15.19
C HIS A 82 -25.38 5.60 -15.18
N GLY A 83 -24.06 5.46 -15.13
CA GLY A 83 -23.14 6.60 -15.13
C GLY A 83 -23.33 7.52 -13.92
N ALA A 84 -23.85 6.99 -12.81
CA ALA A 84 -24.09 7.77 -11.60
C ALA A 84 -22.77 8.37 -11.07
N GLU A 85 -22.81 9.56 -10.47
CA GLU A 85 -21.63 10.17 -9.85
C GLU A 85 -21.29 9.49 -8.51
N ALA A 86 -20.73 8.28 -8.57
CA ALA A 86 -20.19 7.57 -7.42
C ALA A 86 -18.67 7.69 -7.41
N LYS A 87 -18.12 8.26 -6.34
CA LYS A 87 -16.67 8.45 -6.18
C LYS A 87 -16.01 7.09 -5.83
N ASP A 88 -15.38 6.43 -6.80
CA ASP A 88 -14.68 5.12 -6.70
C ASP A 88 -15.49 4.02 -5.98
N PRO A 89 -16.57 3.50 -6.59
CA PRO A 89 -17.45 2.52 -5.93
C PRO A 89 -16.75 1.20 -5.60
N GLY A 90 -15.72 0.82 -6.38
CA GLY A 90 -14.91 -0.39 -6.12
C GLY A 90 -14.13 -0.34 -4.80
N TYR A 91 -13.72 0.85 -4.35
CA TYR A 91 -13.05 1.00 -3.05
C TYR A 91 -13.98 0.67 -1.89
N GLY A 92 -15.24 1.13 -1.96
CA GLY A 92 -16.24 0.83 -0.94
C GLY A 92 -16.55 -0.66 -0.84
N LEU A 93 -16.64 -1.34 -1.98
CA LEU A 93 -16.82 -2.80 -2.00
C LEU A 93 -15.63 -3.53 -1.35
N LEU A 94 -14.40 -3.13 -1.67
CA LEU A 94 -13.19 -3.73 -1.09
C LEU A 94 -13.10 -3.51 0.43
N VAL A 95 -13.38 -2.30 0.91
CA VAL A 95 -13.44 -2.02 2.36
C VAL A 95 -14.49 -2.90 3.04
N LYS A 96 -15.68 -3.04 2.43
CA LYS A 96 -16.74 -3.86 3.02
C LYS A 96 -16.38 -5.35 3.04
N LEU A 97 -15.72 -5.84 2.00
CA LEU A 97 -15.20 -7.21 1.98
C LEU A 97 -14.14 -7.42 3.07
N PHE A 98 -13.24 -6.46 3.28
CA PHE A 98 -12.23 -6.53 4.33
C PHE A 98 -12.86 -6.54 5.74
N GLN A 99 -13.95 -5.80 5.95
CA GLN A 99 -14.63 -5.74 7.24
C GLN A 99 -15.22 -7.08 7.70
N TYR A 100 -15.49 -8.02 6.79
CA TYR A 100 -15.84 -9.39 7.20
C TYR A 100 -14.67 -10.13 7.88
N VAL A 101 -13.43 -9.68 7.69
CA VAL A 101 -12.22 -10.23 8.30
C VAL A 101 -11.80 -9.42 9.53
N SER A 102 -11.83 -8.09 9.46
CA SER A 102 -11.43 -7.23 10.57
C SER A 102 -12.09 -5.85 10.55
N ASP A 103 -12.54 -5.40 11.72
CA ASP A 103 -13.07 -4.05 11.96
C ASP A 103 -12.01 -3.02 12.38
N ASN A 104 -10.73 -3.41 12.40
CA ASN A 104 -9.63 -2.55 12.78
C ASN A 104 -9.06 -1.80 11.56
N TYR A 105 -9.10 -0.47 11.59
CA TYR A 105 -8.57 0.37 10.52
C TYR A 105 -7.06 0.22 10.34
N GLN A 106 -6.29 0.01 11.41
CA GLN A 106 -4.86 -0.25 11.31
C GLN A 106 -4.59 -1.55 10.54
N ALA A 107 -5.38 -2.60 10.79
CA ALA A 107 -5.30 -3.85 10.02
C ALA A 107 -5.62 -3.63 8.55
N PHE A 108 -6.56 -2.73 8.24
CA PHE A 108 -6.85 -2.31 6.87
C PHE A 108 -5.67 -1.58 6.22
N LEU A 109 -4.98 -0.69 6.94
CA LEU A 109 -3.75 -0.04 6.44
C LEU A 109 -2.65 -1.06 6.11
N PHE A 110 -2.47 -2.08 6.97
CA PHE A 110 -1.55 -3.19 6.69
C PHE A 110 -1.94 -3.98 5.46
N PHE A 111 -3.23 -4.25 5.28
CA PHE A 111 -3.74 -4.96 4.11
C PHE A 111 -3.46 -4.19 2.81
N VAL A 112 -3.82 -2.91 2.74
CA VAL A 112 -3.58 -2.08 1.55
C VAL A 112 -2.08 -1.96 1.27
N ALA A 113 -1.27 -1.76 2.31
CA ALA A 113 0.19 -1.71 2.18
C ALA A 113 0.76 -3.04 1.65
N ALA A 114 0.28 -4.17 2.16
CA ALA A 114 0.73 -5.49 1.71
C ALA A 114 0.38 -5.74 0.25
N VAL A 115 -0.86 -5.49 -0.16
CA VAL A 115 -1.30 -5.68 -1.56
C VAL A 115 -0.40 -4.91 -2.51
N PHE A 116 -0.21 -3.62 -2.29
CA PHE A 116 0.58 -2.77 -3.18
C PHE A 116 2.08 -3.10 -3.13
N ILE A 117 2.67 -3.16 -1.94
CA ILE A 117 4.13 -3.35 -1.80
C ILE A 117 4.54 -4.75 -2.26
N ILE A 118 3.73 -5.79 -2.04
CA ILE A 118 4.04 -7.13 -2.52
C ILE A 118 3.98 -7.18 -4.05
N SER A 119 2.92 -6.65 -4.67
CA SER A 119 2.83 -6.57 -6.15
C SER A 119 4.03 -5.85 -6.74
N MET A 120 4.36 -4.67 -6.20
CA MET A 120 5.53 -3.89 -6.62
C MET A 120 6.84 -4.67 -6.43
N THR A 121 7.01 -5.33 -5.28
CA THR A 121 8.24 -6.07 -4.96
C THR A 121 8.43 -7.26 -5.89
N VAL A 122 7.36 -8.00 -6.21
CA VAL A 122 7.40 -9.11 -7.18
C VAL A 122 7.82 -8.59 -8.55
N TRP A 123 7.26 -7.46 -8.99
CA TRP A 123 7.63 -6.84 -10.26
C TRP A 123 9.10 -6.39 -10.28
N ILE A 124 9.57 -5.69 -9.24
CA ILE A 124 10.98 -5.27 -9.11
C ILE A 124 11.90 -6.49 -9.09
N TYR A 125 11.56 -7.52 -8.32
CA TYR A 125 12.37 -8.73 -8.22
C TYR A 125 12.50 -9.47 -9.56
N ARG A 126 11.47 -9.45 -10.41
CA ARG A 126 11.50 -10.11 -11.73
C ARG A 126 12.17 -9.26 -12.80
N ASN A 127 11.91 -7.96 -12.82
CA ASN A 127 12.22 -7.11 -13.98
C ASN A 127 13.36 -6.10 -13.77
N SER A 128 13.67 -5.72 -12.53
CA SER A 128 14.70 -4.69 -12.28
C SER A 128 16.11 -5.27 -12.26
N ALA A 129 17.07 -4.67 -12.96
CA ALA A 129 18.49 -5.05 -12.81
C ALA A 129 19.05 -4.62 -11.45
N MET A 130 18.54 -3.51 -10.89
CA MET A 130 19.03 -2.89 -9.66
C MET A 130 17.88 -2.66 -8.65
N PRO A 131 17.47 -3.71 -7.89
CA PRO A 131 16.35 -3.60 -6.96
C PRO A 131 16.49 -2.48 -5.93
N CYS A 132 17.70 -2.27 -5.39
CA CYS A 132 17.94 -1.21 -4.40
C CYS A 132 17.59 0.18 -4.95
N LEU A 133 18.03 0.49 -6.17
CA LEU A 133 17.70 1.75 -6.82
C LEU A 133 16.18 1.88 -7.05
N SER A 134 15.51 0.80 -7.48
CA SER A 134 14.05 0.81 -7.66
C SER A 134 13.30 1.15 -6.36
N PHE A 135 13.71 0.56 -5.23
CA PHE A 135 13.12 0.89 -3.93
C PHE A 135 13.42 2.33 -3.49
N ILE A 136 14.62 2.86 -3.78
CA ILE A 136 14.97 4.27 -3.47
C ILE A 136 14.11 5.23 -4.28
N ILE A 137 13.97 5.00 -5.58
CA ILE A 137 13.11 5.82 -6.46
C ILE A 137 11.68 5.82 -5.92
N TYR A 138 11.16 4.65 -5.55
CA TYR A 138 9.87 4.54 -4.89
C TYR A 138 9.78 5.36 -3.59
N SER A 139 10.81 5.26 -2.74
CA SER A 139 10.87 5.96 -1.46
C SER A 139 10.78 7.48 -1.60
N ILE A 140 11.44 8.03 -2.63
CA ILE A 140 11.59 9.47 -2.81
C ILE A 140 10.42 10.05 -3.60
N LEU A 141 9.98 9.37 -4.67
CA LEU A 141 9.00 9.92 -5.61
C LEU A 141 7.56 9.50 -5.32
N PHE A 142 7.36 8.28 -4.81
CA PHE A 142 6.06 7.64 -4.86
C PHE A 142 5.47 7.34 -3.48
N TYR A 143 6.30 7.17 -2.45
CA TYR A 143 5.83 6.78 -1.12
C TYR A 143 4.81 7.78 -0.53
N SER A 144 5.09 9.08 -0.60
CA SER A 144 4.20 10.10 -0.01
C SER A 144 2.83 10.14 -0.67
N PHE A 145 2.73 9.80 -1.95
CA PHE A 145 1.47 9.81 -2.68
C PHE A 145 0.76 8.46 -2.61
N PHE A 146 1.39 7.40 -3.08
CA PHE A 146 0.75 6.09 -3.20
C PHE A 146 0.56 5.41 -1.84
N SER A 147 1.54 5.50 -0.95
CA SER A 147 1.39 4.80 0.33
C SER A 147 0.73 5.62 1.41
N VAL A 148 0.77 6.96 1.36
CA VAL A 148 0.25 7.80 2.45
C VAL A 148 -1.10 8.44 2.13
N THR A 149 -1.27 9.07 0.97
CA THR A 149 -2.48 9.86 0.67
C THR A 149 -3.46 9.14 -0.25
N GLY A 150 -3.01 8.55 -1.36
CA GLY A 150 -3.88 8.03 -2.41
C GLY A 150 -4.25 6.56 -2.27
N HIS A 151 -4.82 6.10 -1.15
CA HIS A 151 -5.12 4.66 -0.95
C HIS A 151 -6.04 4.09 -2.05
N ARG A 152 -7.03 4.88 -2.46
CA ARG A 152 -7.99 4.55 -3.53
C ARG A 152 -7.29 4.36 -4.87
N GLN A 153 -6.46 5.33 -5.24
CA GLN A 153 -5.70 5.30 -6.50
C GLN A 153 -4.65 4.19 -6.49
N THR A 154 -4.05 3.94 -5.34
CA THR A 154 -3.01 2.91 -5.16
C THR A 154 -3.58 1.52 -5.33
N LEU A 155 -4.76 1.24 -4.75
CA LEU A 155 -5.48 -0.01 -4.98
C LEU A 155 -5.87 -0.20 -6.44
N ALA A 156 -6.21 0.87 -7.16
CA ALA A 156 -6.53 0.77 -8.58
C ALA A 156 -5.31 0.48 -9.47
N THR A 157 -4.10 0.85 -9.03
CA THR A 157 -2.84 0.64 -9.77
C THR A 157 -2.06 -0.62 -9.38
N ALA A 158 -2.43 -1.28 -8.29
CA ALA A 158 -1.72 -2.43 -7.71
C ALA A 158 -2.01 -3.74 -8.46
#